data_AF-A0A257RXC1-F1
#
_entry.id   AF-A0A257RXC1-F1
#
_cell.length_a   1.000
_cell.length_b   1.000
_cell.length_c   1.000
_cell.angle_alpha   90.00
_cell.angle_beta   90.00
_cell.angle_gamma   90.00
#
_symmetry.space_group_name_H-M   'P 1'
#
loop_
_entity.id
_entity.type
_entity.pdbx_description
1 polymer ?
#
loop_
_entity_poly.entity_id
_entity_poly.type
_entity_poly.pdbx_seq_one_letter_code
_entity_poly.pdbx_strand_id
1 'polypeptide(L)'
;MLAISVSAALASARLLAKTGPRPLVPTGMVLAVMGMVLFTRLAPHSNYFTAVLPGLVVLGLGLGLIFAPAIASATAQVEVADAGAASALVNTTQQIGGSVGTALLNTIAVSVTLRAIAHAGSSSTHAVTTATLHGYAVAFWWAAGLFGFGAVLTFVLLESGPQVADDSVPVLV
;
A
#
# COMPACT_ATOMS: atom_id res chain seq x y z
N MET A 1 -4.80 -9.44 -5.99
CA MET A 1 -3.77 -9.55 -7.03
C MET A 1 -4.26 -9.04 -8.39
N LEU A 2 -5.38 -9.53 -8.93
CA LEU A 2 -5.93 -9.03 -10.20
C LEU A 2 -6.11 -7.49 -10.24
N ALA A 3 -6.73 -6.90 -9.22
CA ALA A 3 -6.90 -5.45 -9.14
C ALA A 3 -5.55 -4.71 -9.25
N ILE A 4 -4.55 -5.13 -8.46
CA ILE A 4 -3.20 -4.57 -8.46
C ILE A 4 -2.59 -4.64 -9.87
N SER A 5 -2.59 -5.83 -10.49
CA SER A 5 -2.02 -6.03 -11.83
C SER A 5 -2.70 -5.16 -12.88
N VAL A 6 -4.03 -5.01 -12.83
CA VAL A 6 -4.78 -4.16 -13.76
C VAL A 6 -4.44 -2.68 -13.56
N SER A 7 -4.47 -2.18 -12.33
CA SER A 7 -4.09 -0.79 -12.06
C SER A 7 -2.63 -0.50 -12.37
N ALA A 8 -1.72 -1.43 -12.07
CA ALA A 8 -0.31 -1.30 -12.40
C ALA A 8 -0.10 -1.24 -13.92
N ALA A 9 -0.79 -2.09 -14.68
CA ALA A 9 -0.77 -2.06 -16.14
C ALA A 9 -1.32 -0.74 -16.70
N LEU A 10 -2.44 -0.22 -16.17
CA LEU A 10 -2.97 1.08 -16.59
C LEU A 10 -2.02 2.24 -16.22
N ALA A 11 -1.44 2.21 -15.02
CA ALA A 11 -0.52 3.23 -14.53
C ALA A 11 0.72 3.29 -15.44
N SER A 12 1.36 2.15 -15.71
CA SER A 12 2.55 2.05 -16.55
C SER A 12 2.25 2.36 -18.03
N ALA A 13 1.15 1.84 -18.59
CA ALA A 13 0.89 1.93 -20.03
C ALA A 13 0.32 3.27 -20.50
N ARG A 14 -0.36 4.03 -19.63
CA ARG A 14 -1.10 5.24 -20.05
C ARG A 14 -0.78 6.49 -19.26
N LEU A 15 -0.47 6.38 -17.96
CA LEU A 15 -0.27 7.56 -17.11
C LEU A 15 1.20 7.92 -16.90
N LEU A 16 2.09 6.94 -16.76
CA LEU A 16 3.51 7.22 -16.50
C LEU A 16 4.15 8.06 -17.62
N ALA A 17 3.84 7.73 -18.88
CA ALA A 17 4.30 8.46 -20.06
C ALA A 17 3.69 9.87 -20.24
N LYS A 18 2.58 10.20 -19.55
CA LYS A 18 1.86 11.48 -19.73
C LYS A 18 1.94 12.43 -18.52
N THR A 19 1.97 11.90 -17.30
CA THR A 19 1.86 12.70 -16.08
C THR A 19 3.07 12.58 -15.15
N GLY A 20 3.99 11.67 -15.44
CA GLY A 20 5.09 11.32 -14.55
C GLY A 20 4.62 10.60 -13.26
N PRO A 21 5.56 10.16 -12.41
CA PRO A 21 5.28 9.38 -11.20
C PRO A 21 4.68 10.21 -10.05
N ARG A 22 4.90 11.53 -10.04
CA ARG A 22 4.55 12.43 -8.94
C ARG A 22 3.04 12.52 -8.61
N PRO A 23 2.10 12.60 -9.57
CA PRO A 23 0.67 12.58 -9.23
C PRO A 23 0.15 11.16 -8.95
N LEU A 24 0.84 10.12 -9.44
CA LEU A 24 0.37 8.73 -9.34
C LEU A 24 0.53 8.17 -7.93
N VAL A 25 1.72 8.32 -7.33
CA VAL A 25 2.01 7.73 -6.02
C VAL A 25 1.13 8.32 -4.90
N PRO A 26 1.00 9.65 -4.73
CA PRO A 26 0.13 10.22 -3.71
C PRO A 26 -1.34 9.87 -3.94
N THR A 27 -1.81 9.84 -5.19
CA THR A 27 -3.19 9.43 -5.51
C THR A 27 -3.42 7.97 -5.11
N GLY A 28 -2.47 7.08 -5.42
CA GLY A 28 -2.51 5.68 -4.98
C GLY A 28 -2.51 5.53 -3.46
N MET A 29 -1.72 6.36 -2.75
CA MET A 29 -1.72 6.41 -1.28
C MET A 29 -3.07 6.86 -0.71
N VAL A 30 -3.71 7.88 -1.31
CA VAL A 30 -5.06 8.32 -0.90
C VAL A 30 -6.10 7.23 -1.16
N LEU A 31 -6.03 6.51 -2.28
CA LEU A 31 -6.88 5.34 -2.53
C LEU A 31 -6.65 4.26 -1.46
N ALA A 32 -5.40 4.00 -1.07
CA ALA A 32 -5.08 3.04 -0.01
C ALA A 32 -5.66 3.48 1.35
N VAL A 33 -5.61 4.78 1.69
CA VAL A 33 -6.29 5.33 2.88
C VAL A 33 -7.79 5.04 2.82
N MET A 34 -8.44 5.30 1.69
CA MET A 34 -9.88 5.02 1.53
C MET A 34 -10.20 3.53 1.69
N GLY A 35 -9.36 2.64 1.12
CA GLY A 35 -9.49 1.19 1.31
C GLY A 35 -9.38 0.78 2.78
N MET A 36 -8.42 1.35 3.51
CA MET A 36 -8.26 1.09 4.94
C MET A 36 -9.45 1.61 5.77
N VAL A 37 -9.96 2.81 5.48
CA VAL A 37 -11.15 3.37 6.15
C VAL A 37 -12.42 2.56 5.86
N LEU A 38 -12.52 1.92 4.69
CA LEU A 38 -13.62 0.99 4.43
C LEU A 38 -13.53 -0.24 5.33
N PHE A 39 -12.33 -0.78 5.55
CA PHE A 39 -12.14 -1.92 6.45
C PHE A 39 -12.36 -1.59 7.93
N THR A 40 -12.20 -0.33 8.38
CA THR A 40 -12.54 0.03 9.77
C THR A 40 -14.04 -0.08 10.06
N ARG A 41 -14.89 -0.15 9.04
CA ARG A 41 -16.36 -0.27 9.18
C ARG A 41 -16.86 -1.71 9.16
N LEU A 42 -15.96 -2.70 9.14
CA LEU A 42 -16.34 -4.11 9.09
C LEU A 42 -16.98 -4.55 10.42
N ALA A 43 -18.11 -5.24 10.32
CA ALA A 43 -18.89 -5.75 11.44
C ALA A 43 -19.03 -7.28 11.36
N PRO A 44 -19.42 -7.97 12.45
CA PRO A 44 -19.53 -9.44 12.48
C PRO A 44 -20.45 -10.03 11.40
N HIS A 45 -21.44 -9.27 10.92
CA HIS A 45 -22.43 -9.69 9.93
C HIS A 45 -22.23 -9.04 8.55
N SER A 46 -21.05 -8.46 8.30
CA SER A 46 -20.77 -7.82 7.02
C SER A 46 -20.73 -8.85 5.88
N ASN A 47 -21.49 -8.59 4.81
CA ASN A 47 -21.44 -9.41 3.60
C ASN A 47 -20.13 -9.15 2.86
N TYR A 48 -19.46 -10.23 2.45
CA TYR A 48 -18.21 -10.19 1.71
C TYR A 48 -18.28 -9.29 0.45
N PHE A 49 -19.34 -9.41 -0.35
CA PHE A 49 -19.45 -8.71 -1.62
C PHE A 49 -19.67 -7.19 -1.47
N THR A 50 -20.32 -6.75 -0.40
CA THR A 50 -20.66 -5.34 -0.20
C THR A 50 -19.73 -4.61 0.76
N ALA A 51 -19.07 -5.32 1.67
CA ALA A 51 -18.22 -4.72 2.69
C ALA A 51 -16.72 -4.99 2.48
N VAL A 52 -16.35 -6.20 2.04
CA VAL A 52 -14.94 -6.61 1.92
C VAL A 52 -14.41 -6.37 0.51
N LEU A 53 -15.17 -6.80 -0.51
CA LEU A 53 -14.77 -6.72 -1.91
C LEU A 53 -14.47 -5.28 -2.36
N PRO A 54 -15.28 -4.26 -2.04
CA PRO A 54 -14.99 -2.89 -2.46
C PRO A 54 -13.70 -2.36 -1.82
N GLY A 55 -13.46 -2.66 -0.54
CA GLY A 55 -12.22 -2.30 0.15
C GLY A 55 -10.99 -2.95 -0.48
N LEU A 56 -11.07 -4.24 -0.81
CA LEU A 56 -9.99 -4.97 -1.49
C LEU A 56 -9.70 -4.42 -2.89
N VAL A 57 -10.74 -4.07 -3.64
CA VAL A 57 -10.59 -3.48 -4.98
C VAL A 57 -9.94 -2.10 -4.87
N VAL A 58 -10.45 -1.22 -4.02
CA VAL A 58 -9.91 0.14 -3.84
C VAL A 58 -8.45 0.10 -3.35
N LEU A 59 -8.15 -0.74 -2.35
CA LEU A 59 -6.78 -0.91 -1.86
C LEU A 59 -5.87 -1.49 -2.95
N GLY A 60 -6.34 -2.50 -3.70
CA GLY A 60 -5.57 -3.10 -4.79
C GLY A 60 -5.25 -2.10 -5.89
N LEU A 61 -6.23 -1.26 -6.26
CA LEU A 61 -6.04 -0.17 -7.23
C LEU A 61 -5.01 0.85 -6.72
N GLY A 62 -5.11 1.24 -5.46
CA GLY A 62 -4.15 2.15 -4.82
C GLY A 62 -2.72 1.60 -4.82
N LEU A 63 -2.56 0.33 -4.42
CA LEU A 63 -1.24 -0.33 -4.40
C LEU A 63 -0.64 -0.47 -5.80
N GLY A 64 -1.43 -0.75 -6.83
CA GLY A 64 -0.94 -0.79 -8.21
C GLY A 64 -0.42 0.57 -8.69
N LEU A 65 -1.08 1.66 -8.29
CA LEU A 65 -0.67 3.05 -8.57
C LEU A 65 0.53 3.52 -7.73
N ILE A 66 0.88 2.80 -6.66
CA ILE A 66 2.07 3.07 -5.85
C ILE A 66 3.27 2.31 -6.41
N PHE A 67 3.17 0.98 -6.52
CA PHE A 67 4.33 0.12 -6.79
C PHE A 67 4.90 0.32 -8.19
N ALA A 68 4.05 0.41 -9.22
CA ALA A 68 4.52 0.56 -10.60
C ALA A 68 5.37 1.83 -10.82
N PRO A 69 4.88 3.05 -10.52
CA PRO A 69 5.68 4.27 -10.66
C PRO A 69 6.86 4.34 -9.68
N ALA A 70 6.73 3.80 -8.46
CA ALA A 70 7.82 3.80 -7.49
C ALA A 70 9.02 2.96 -7.97
N ILE A 71 8.75 1.75 -8.48
CA ILE A 71 9.80 0.88 -9.02
C ILE A 71 10.40 1.50 -10.28
N ALA A 72 9.56 1.97 -11.21
CA ALA A 72 10.04 2.61 -12.44
C ALA A 72 10.93 3.84 -12.15
N SER A 73 10.59 4.63 -11.13
CA SER A 73 11.40 5.79 -10.73
C SER A 73 12.72 5.37 -10.09
N ALA A 74 12.71 4.31 -9.26
CA ALA A 74 13.91 3.80 -8.60
C ALA A 74 14.93 3.21 -9.57
N THR A 75 14.49 2.67 -10.70
CA THR A 75 15.37 2.03 -11.69
C THR A 75 15.75 2.93 -12.87
N ALA A 76 15.07 4.06 -13.08
CA ALA A 76 15.24 4.87 -14.28
C ALA A 76 16.55 5.68 -14.36
N GLN A 77 17.23 5.92 -13.24
CA GLN A 77 18.47 6.72 -13.20
C GLN A 77 19.72 5.89 -12.87
N VAL A 78 19.65 4.57 -13.02
CA VAL A 78 20.73 3.65 -12.64
C VAL A 78 21.50 3.23 -13.88
N GLU A 79 22.83 3.34 -13.84
CA GLU A 79 23.69 2.81 -14.90
C GLU A 79 23.51 1.28 -15.02
N VAL A 80 23.67 0.74 -16.23
CA VAL A 80 23.48 -0.71 -16.49
C VAL A 80 24.35 -1.58 -15.58
N ALA A 81 25.56 -1.11 -15.24
CA ALA A 81 26.47 -1.79 -14.32
C ALA A 81 25.92 -1.89 -12.89
N ASP A 82 25.11 -0.93 -12.45
CA ASP A 82 24.57 -0.84 -11.10
C ASP A 82 23.12 -1.36 -10.98
N ALA A 83 22.49 -1.74 -12.09
CA ALA A 83 21.11 -2.20 -12.13
C ALA A 83 20.84 -3.40 -11.18
N GLY A 84 21.81 -4.30 -11.05
CA GLY A 84 21.74 -5.42 -10.11
C GLY A 84 21.72 -4.97 -8.64
N ALA A 85 22.56 -3.99 -8.29
CA ALA A 85 22.61 -3.42 -6.95
C ALA A 85 21.34 -2.63 -6.61
N ALA A 86 20.83 -1.83 -7.56
CA ALA A 86 19.58 -1.09 -7.38
C ALA A 86 18.37 -2.01 -7.18
N SER A 87 18.26 -3.07 -7.98
CA SER A 87 17.19 -4.07 -7.83
C SER A 87 17.27 -4.78 -6.47
N ALA A 88 18.48 -5.16 -6.05
CA ALA A 88 18.70 -5.76 -4.74
C ALA A 88 18.27 -4.81 -3.60
N LEU A 89 18.65 -3.53 -3.67
CA LEU A 89 18.24 -2.52 -2.68
C LEU A 89 16.72 -2.34 -2.63
N VAL A 90 16.05 -2.27 -3.78
CA VAL A 90 14.58 -2.19 -3.85
C VAL A 90 13.94 -3.41 -3.21
N ASN A 91 14.41 -4.61 -3.56
CA ASN A 91 13.86 -5.86 -3.04
C ASN A 91 14.08 -5.99 -1.53
N THR A 92 15.29 -5.71 -1.04
CA THR A 92 15.61 -5.71 0.39
C THR A 92 14.76 -4.69 1.15
N THR A 93 14.60 -3.47 0.61
CA THR A 93 13.75 -2.45 1.23
C THR A 93 12.29 -2.90 1.30
N GLN A 94 11.78 -3.55 0.26
CA GLN A 94 10.43 -4.12 0.26
C GLN A 94 10.27 -5.27 1.26
N GLN A 95 11.24 -6.16 1.36
CA GLN A 95 11.21 -7.26 2.34
C GLN A 95 11.25 -6.73 3.77
N ILE A 96 12.15 -5.77 4.06
CA ILE A 96 12.23 -5.12 5.37
C ILE A 96 10.92 -4.39 5.67
N GLY A 97 10.42 -3.57 4.74
CA GLY A 97 9.17 -2.85 4.91
C GLY A 97 7.96 -3.77 5.11
N GLY A 98 7.88 -4.86 4.35
CA GLY A 98 6.84 -5.87 4.48
C GLY A 98 6.88 -6.58 5.82
N SER A 99 8.07 -7.01 6.27
CA SER A 99 8.24 -7.69 7.56
C SER A 99 7.98 -6.75 8.74
N VAL A 100 8.61 -5.57 8.75
CA VAL A 100 8.47 -4.60 9.85
C VAL A 100 7.05 -4.05 9.92
N GLY A 101 6.44 -3.71 8.78
CA GLY A 101 5.08 -3.20 8.72
C GLY A 101 4.06 -4.23 9.21
N THR A 102 4.19 -5.49 8.78
CA THR A 102 3.29 -6.56 9.22
C THR A 102 3.46 -6.86 10.71
N ALA A 103 4.69 -6.92 11.21
CA ALA A 103 4.96 -7.12 12.62
C ALA A 103 4.34 -6.00 13.47
N LEU A 104 4.58 -4.74 13.11
CA LEU A 104 4.04 -3.57 13.82
C LEU A 104 2.51 -3.60 13.88
N LEU A 105 1.84 -3.76 12.73
CA LEU A 105 0.38 -3.75 12.67
C LEU A 105 -0.22 -4.94 13.41
N ASN A 106 0.41 -6.12 13.33
CA ASN A 106 -0.02 -7.30 14.10
C ASN A 106 0.13 -7.07 15.61
N THR A 107 1.26 -6.54 16.06
CA THR A 107 1.47 -6.20 17.48
C THR A 107 0.41 -5.22 17.97
N ILE A 108 0.06 -4.19 17.19
CA ILE A 108 -1.02 -3.26 17.53
C ILE A 108 -2.36 -3.99 17.64
N ALA A 109 -2.74 -4.76 16.63
CA ALA A 109 -4.01 -5.49 16.60
C ALA A 109 -4.15 -6.43 17.80
N VAL A 110 -3.13 -7.23 18.07
CA VAL A 110 -3.10 -8.19 19.19
C VAL A 110 -3.12 -7.46 20.52
N SER A 111 -2.32 -6.41 20.69
CA SER A 111 -2.25 -5.66 21.95
C SER A 111 -3.59 -5.01 22.31
N VAL A 112 -4.27 -4.43 21.32
CA VAL A 112 -5.61 -3.84 21.51
C VAL A 112 -6.64 -4.93 21.82
N THR A 113 -6.59 -6.05 21.10
CA THR A 113 -7.50 -7.20 21.34
C THR A 113 -7.36 -7.73 22.76
N LEU A 114 -6.12 -7.99 23.22
CA LEU A 114 -5.85 -8.50 24.57
C LEU A 114 -6.30 -7.53 25.65
N ARG A 115 -6.07 -6.22 25.44
CA ARG A 115 -6.58 -5.19 26.35
C ARG A 115 -8.11 -5.22 26.41
N ALA A 116 -8.80 -5.27 25.27
CA ALA A 116 -10.26 -5.30 25.23
C ALA A 116 -10.85 -6.54 25.93
N ILE A 117 -10.23 -7.72 25.76
CA ILE A 117 -10.63 -8.94 26.47
C ILE A 117 -10.46 -8.77 27.99
N ALA A 118 -9.32 -8.23 28.42
CA ALA A 118 -9.05 -7.99 29.84
C ALA A 118 -10.05 -7.01 30.47
N HIS A 119 -10.47 -5.96 29.74
CA HIS A 119 -11.46 -4.99 30.22
C HIS A 119 -12.88 -5.56 30.27
N ALA A 120 -13.23 -6.46 29.34
CA ALA A 120 -14.55 -7.09 29.33
C ALA A 120 -14.76 -8.06 30.51
N GLY A 121 -13.68 -8.60 31.09
CA GLY A 121 -13.75 -9.53 32.24
C GLY A 121 -14.44 -10.86 31.91
N SER A 122 -14.74 -11.14 30.64
CA SER A 122 -15.45 -12.33 30.18
C SER A 122 -14.73 -12.97 29.00
N SER A 123 -14.51 -14.29 29.07
CA SER A 123 -13.91 -15.09 27.98
C SER A 123 -14.97 -15.72 27.06
N SER A 124 -16.17 -15.15 27.00
CA SER A 124 -17.23 -15.63 26.12
C SER A 124 -16.86 -15.40 24.65
N THR A 125 -17.24 -16.33 23.77
CA THR A 125 -16.90 -16.30 22.34
C THR A 125 -17.26 -14.95 21.69
N HIS A 126 -18.44 -14.41 22.01
CA HIS A 126 -18.87 -13.10 21.51
C HIS A 126 -17.97 -11.94 21.95
N ALA A 127 -17.49 -11.96 23.19
CA ALA A 127 -16.59 -10.92 23.72
C ALA A 127 -15.23 -10.98 23.00
N VAL A 128 -14.69 -12.18 22.80
CA VAL A 128 -13.43 -12.38 22.06
C VAL A 128 -13.55 -11.95 20.60
N THR A 129 -14.63 -12.30 19.92
CA THR A 129 -14.88 -11.86 18.52
C THR A 129 -14.97 -10.34 18.42
N THR A 130 -15.70 -9.70 19.32
CA THR A 130 -15.86 -8.23 19.32
C THR A 130 -14.54 -7.53 19.61
N ALA A 131 -13.77 -8.01 20.59
CA ALA A 131 -12.45 -7.50 20.92
C ALA A 131 -11.47 -7.63 19.75
N THR A 132 -11.52 -8.76 19.04
CA THR A 132 -10.67 -9.01 17.86
C THR A 132 -11.00 -8.06 16.71
N LEU A 133 -12.29 -7.85 16.43
CA LEU A 133 -12.72 -6.87 15.42
C LEU A 133 -12.29 -5.45 15.78
N HIS A 134 -12.38 -5.08 17.06
CA HIS A 134 -11.89 -3.78 17.53
C HIS A 134 -10.36 -3.65 17.34
N GLY A 135 -9.60 -4.70 17.66
CA GLY A 135 -8.16 -4.74 17.41
C GLY A 135 -7.79 -4.53 15.94
N TYR A 136 -8.48 -5.22 15.02
CA TYR A 136 -8.30 -5.02 13.59
C TYR A 136 -8.69 -3.62 13.13
N ALA A 137 -9.82 -3.08 13.61
CA ALA A 137 -10.25 -1.73 13.27
C ALA A 137 -9.21 -0.68 13.67
N VAL A 138 -8.61 -0.81 14.86
CA VAL A 138 -7.53 0.09 15.30
C VAL A 138 -6.28 -0.08 14.43
N ALA A 139 -5.91 -1.31 14.07
CA ALA A 139 -4.79 -1.54 13.16
C ALA A 139 -5.02 -0.93 11.77
N PHE A 140 -6.25 -1.00 11.24
CA PHE A 140 -6.61 -0.35 9.98
C PHE A 140 -6.52 1.18 10.06
N TRP A 141 -6.87 1.80 11.19
CA TRP A 141 -6.66 3.24 11.39
C TRP A 141 -5.17 3.63 11.40
N TRP A 142 -4.33 2.83 12.06
CA TRP A 142 -2.88 3.03 12.01
C TRP A 142 -2.33 2.87 10.59
N ALA A 143 -2.79 1.86 9.85
CA ALA A 143 -2.42 1.67 8.45
C ALA A 143 -2.87 2.85 7.57
N ALA A 144 -4.09 3.37 7.79
CA ALA A 144 -4.58 4.57 7.11
C ALA A 144 -3.69 5.79 7.43
N GLY A 145 -3.29 5.95 8.70
CA GLY A 145 -2.35 7.00 9.10
C GLY A 145 -0.98 6.87 8.42
N LEU A 146 -0.45 5.65 8.32
CA LEU A 146 0.83 5.38 7.64
C LEU A 146 0.75 5.69 6.14
N PHE A 147 -0.32 5.28 5.47
CA PHE A 147 -0.55 5.63 4.07
C PHE A 147 -0.76 7.13 3.87
N GLY A 148 -1.48 7.80 4.78
CA GLY A 148 -1.66 9.25 4.75
C GLY A 148 -0.35 10.01 4.93
N PHE A 149 0.49 9.59 5.89
CA PHE A 149 1.83 10.14 6.07
C PHE A 149 2.70 9.89 4.83
N GLY A 150 2.66 8.69 4.26
CA GLY A 150 3.32 8.35 3.00
C GLY A 150 2.85 9.23 1.83
N ALA A 151 1.55 9.54 1.74
CA ALA A 151 1.01 10.44 0.74
C ALA A 151 1.61 11.84 0.84
N VAL A 152 1.70 12.39 2.06
CA VAL A 152 2.31 13.71 2.30
C VAL A 152 3.80 13.69 1.97
N LEU A 153 4.52 12.67 2.44
CA LEU A 153 5.96 12.55 2.24
C LEU A 153 6.30 12.42 0.74
N THR A 154 5.59 11.54 0.03
CA THR A 154 5.80 11.34 -1.41
C THR A 154 5.39 12.57 -2.22
N PHE A 155 4.34 13.28 -1.82
CA PHE A 155 3.93 14.51 -2.48
C PHE A 155 4.99 15.63 -2.37
N VAL A 156 5.65 15.73 -1.22
CA VAL A 156 6.71 16.72 -0.95
C VAL A 156 8.04 16.31 -1.58
N LEU A 157 8.43 15.03 -1.48
CA LEU A 157 9.75 14.56 -1.91
C LEU A 157 9.86 14.16 -3.38
N LEU A 158 8.80 13.68 -4.04
CA LEU A 158 8.90 13.35 -5.47
C LEU A 158 9.03 14.64 -6.29
N GLU A 159 10.15 14.80 -6.99
CA GLU A 159 10.33 15.87 -7.96
C GLU A 159 9.51 15.64 -9.24
N SER A 160 8.99 16.73 -9.81
CA SER A 160 8.25 16.71 -11.08
C SER A 160 9.23 16.79 -12.25
N GLY A 161 9.54 15.67 -12.90
CA GLY A 161 10.28 15.67 -14.15
C GLY A 161 9.70 14.65 -15.12
N PRO A 162 9.34 15.02 -16.37
CA PRO A 162 9.08 14.04 -17.42
C PRO A 162 10.32 13.16 -17.57
N GLN A 163 10.15 11.83 -17.57
CA GLN A 163 11.18 10.94 -18.07
C GLN A 163 11.26 11.18 -19.58
N VAL A 164 12.19 12.03 -20.00
CA VAL A 164 12.57 12.14 -21.40
C VAL A 164 13.14 10.77 -21.75
N ALA A 165 12.39 10.00 -22.53
CA ALA A 165 12.93 8.83 -23.20
C ALA A 165 14.07 9.36 -24.07
N ASP A 166 15.31 9.07 -23.66
CA ASP A 166 16.47 9.37 -24.48
C ASP A 166 16.48 8.35 -25.64
N ASP A 167 15.90 8.76 -26.76
CA ASP A 167 15.86 8.00 -28.02
C ASP A 167 17.27 7.80 -28.64
N SER A 168 18.36 8.14 -27.94
CA SER A 168 19.72 8.12 -28.49
C SER A 168 20.50 6.82 -28.31
N VAL A 169 19.96 5.80 -27.65
CA VAL A 169 20.65 4.49 -27.54
C VAL A 169 20.15 3.53 -28.63
N PRO A 170 20.96 3.19 -29.65
CA PRO A 170 20.57 2.21 -30.65
C PRO A 170 20.47 0.85 -29.97
N VAL A 171 19.28 0.24 -30.03
CA VAL A 171 19.07 -1.18 -29.72
C VAL A 171 19.91 -2.02 -30.68
N LEU A 172 21.10 -2.43 -30.22
CA LEU A 172 21.85 -3.50 -30.86
C LEU A 172 21.21 -4.83 -30.44
N VAL A 173 20.61 -5.45 -31.45
CA VAL A 173 20.14 -6.85 -31.52
C VAL A 173 21.25 -7.82 -31.12
#